data_AF-A0A183E7J8-F1
#
_entry.id   AF-A0A183E7J8-F1
#
_cell.length_a   1.000
_cell.length_b   1.000
_cell.length_c   1.000
_cell.angle_alpha   90.00
_cell.angle_beta   90.00
_cell.angle_gamma   90.00
#
_symmetry.space_group_name_H-M   'P 1'
#
loop_
_entity.id
_entity.type
_entity.pdbx_description
1 polymer ?
#
loop_
_entity_poly.entity_id
_entity_poly.type
_entity_poly.pdbx_seq_one_letter_code
_entity_poly.pdbx_strand_id
1 'polypeptide(L)'
;LDERHRLIAEGRLPPISYEWEKELWAKRERFGKYGLASGVDPGELWPTVEEIQEQEAIGWYGKFSDVLKKVQNAKKTEHAAALARLKEVATAESKYPEMFKEFLDTQKEVVPVKSKQELEAEQQRKELLEYYGYEIVQEDPRFPILLEKMMDAKKKVCIL
;
A
#
# COMPACT_ATOMS: atom_id res chain seq x y z
N LEU A 1 -64.36 3.03 5.37
CA LEU A 1 -63.14 3.87 5.43
C LEU A 1 -63.20 4.69 6.70
N ASP A 2 -62.13 4.69 7.49
CA ASP A 2 -62.05 5.54 8.69
C ASP A 2 -62.22 7.02 8.32
N GLU A 3 -62.78 7.84 9.21
CA GLU A 3 -63.06 9.27 8.95
C GLU A 3 -61.79 10.03 8.59
N ARG A 4 -60.70 9.74 9.31
CA ARG A 4 -59.37 10.27 9.01
C ARG A 4 -58.93 10.01 7.57
N HIS A 5 -59.07 8.78 7.09
CA HIS A 5 -58.65 8.41 5.74
C HIS A 5 -59.47 9.11 4.66
N ARG A 6 -60.76 9.37 4.93
CA ARG A 6 -61.62 10.16 4.02
C ARG A 6 -61.15 11.61 3.95
N LEU A 7 -60.88 12.25 5.10
CA LEU A 7 -60.39 13.63 5.14
C LEU A 7 -59.06 13.80 4.40
N ILE A 8 -58.12 12.86 4.58
CA ILE A 8 -56.83 12.88 3.88
C ILE A 8 -57.02 12.75 2.36
N ALA A 9 -57.89 11.84 1.91
CA ALA A 9 -58.18 11.66 0.48
C ALA A 9 -58.85 12.90 -0.15
N GLU A 10 -59.65 13.63 0.63
CA GLU A 10 -60.28 14.89 0.23
C GLU A 10 -59.34 16.12 0.35
N GLY A 11 -58.09 15.93 0.81
CA GLY A 11 -57.14 17.03 1.05
C GLY A 11 -57.55 17.95 2.20
N ARG A 12 -58.40 17.47 3.10
CA ARG A 12 -58.89 18.20 4.28
C ARG A 12 -58.05 17.88 5.50
N LEU A 13 -58.02 18.81 6.45
CA LEU A 13 -57.21 18.68 7.66
C LEU A 13 -57.72 17.53 8.55
N PRO A 14 -56.92 16.47 8.78
CA PRO A 14 -57.31 15.41 9.69
C PRO A 14 -57.14 15.82 11.17
N PRO A 15 -57.98 15.30 12.09
CA PRO A 15 -57.82 15.54 13.52
C PRO A 15 -56.50 14.96 14.05
N ILE A 16 -55.98 15.53 15.14
CA ILE A 16 -54.83 14.98 15.86
C ILE A 16 -55.35 13.89 16.79
N SER A 17 -54.98 12.64 16.54
CA SER A 17 -55.42 11.48 17.33
C SER A 17 -54.26 10.75 18.00
N TYR A 18 -53.04 10.86 17.49
CA TYR A 18 -51.88 10.14 18.02
C TYR A 18 -50.85 11.07 18.66
N GLU A 19 -50.10 10.56 19.64
CA GLU A 19 -49.06 11.34 20.33
C GLU A 19 -47.94 11.79 19.38
N TRP A 20 -47.52 10.94 18.44
CA TRP A 20 -46.50 11.30 17.44
C TRP A 20 -46.93 12.47 16.54
N GLU A 21 -48.24 12.71 16.36
CA GLU A 21 -48.73 13.85 15.57
C GLU A 21 -48.54 15.20 16.28
N LYS A 22 -48.25 15.16 17.59
CA LYS A 22 -47.89 16.35 18.38
C LYS A 22 -46.40 16.65 18.31
N GLU A 23 -45.58 15.72 17.83
CA GLU A 23 -44.14 15.92 17.70
C GLU A 23 -43.81 16.97 16.64
N LEU A 24 -42.65 17.62 16.80
CA LEU A 24 -42.24 18.76 15.98
C LEU A 24 -42.14 18.43 14.49
N TRP A 25 -41.64 17.25 14.14
CA TRP A 25 -41.53 16.82 12.74
C TRP A 25 -42.91 16.63 12.08
N ALA A 26 -43.88 16.09 12.82
CA ALA A 26 -45.24 15.90 12.31
C ALA A 26 -45.99 17.23 12.17
N LYS A 27 -45.76 18.18 13.10
CA LYS A 27 -46.22 19.57 12.97
C LYS A 27 -45.66 20.24 11.71
N ARG A 28 -44.34 20.10 11.44
CA ARG A 28 -43.68 20.62 10.23
C ARG A 28 -44.27 20.02 8.96
N GLU A 29 -44.48 18.70 8.92
CA GLU A 29 -45.08 18.02 7.78
C GLU A 29 -46.52 18.49 7.53
N ARG A 30 -47.32 18.62 8.59
CA ARG A 30 -48.70 19.11 8.52
C ARG A 30 -48.76 20.55 8.02
N PHE A 31 -47.90 21.42 8.53
CA PHE A 31 -47.78 22.79 8.05
C PHE A 31 -47.33 22.85 6.59
N GLY A 32 -46.41 21.99 6.17
CA GLY A 32 -46.00 21.88 4.76
C GLY A 32 -47.14 21.46 3.81
N LYS A 33 -48.05 20.59 4.27
CA LYS A 33 -49.18 20.09 3.46
C LYS A 33 -50.38 21.05 3.42
N TYR A 34 -50.73 21.64 4.56
CA TYR A 34 -51.98 22.42 4.70
C TYR A 34 -51.73 23.93 4.93
N GLY A 35 -50.48 24.36 5.05
CA GLY A 35 -50.12 25.75 5.32
C GLY A 35 -50.73 26.28 6.62
N LEU A 36 -51.15 27.54 6.61
CA LEU A 36 -51.77 28.21 7.77
C LEU A 36 -53.10 27.58 8.20
N ALA A 37 -53.78 26.85 7.31
CA ALA A 37 -55.01 26.14 7.66
C ALA A 37 -54.76 24.99 8.66
N SER A 38 -53.50 24.56 8.84
CA SER A 38 -53.11 23.56 9.82
C SER A 38 -53.25 24.02 11.28
N GLY A 39 -53.36 25.32 11.53
CA GLY A 39 -53.40 25.88 12.89
C GLY A 39 -52.09 25.76 13.67
N VAL A 40 -51.00 25.37 13.01
CA VAL A 40 -49.65 25.31 13.62
C VAL A 40 -49.02 26.69 13.57
N ASP A 41 -48.50 27.17 14.71
CA ASP A 41 -47.75 28.41 14.77
C ASP A 41 -46.41 28.26 14.02
N PRO A 42 -46.12 29.09 12.99
CA PRO A 42 -44.85 29.06 12.28
C PRO A 42 -43.63 29.28 13.19
N GLY A 43 -43.79 30.00 14.32
CA GLY A 43 -42.71 30.23 15.28
C GLY A 43 -42.18 28.95 15.92
N GLU A 44 -43.08 28.01 16.23
CA GLU A 44 -42.72 26.72 16.82
C GLU A 44 -41.95 25.80 15.86
N LEU A 45 -42.01 26.07 14.55
CA LEU A 45 -41.38 25.22 13.55
C LEU A 45 -39.87 25.41 13.47
N TRP A 46 -39.37 26.57 13.90
CA TRP A 46 -37.95 26.87 13.93
C TRP A 46 -37.27 26.13 15.08
N PRO A 47 -35.99 25.74 14.91
CA PRO A 47 -35.24 25.15 16.01
C PRO A 47 -35.11 26.15 17.16
N THR A 48 -35.08 25.63 18.38
CA THR A 48 -34.89 26.46 19.56
C THR A 48 -33.43 26.92 19.67
N VAL A 49 -33.18 27.95 20.49
CA VAL A 49 -31.81 28.44 20.74
C VAL A 49 -30.94 27.32 21.33
N GLU A 50 -31.50 26.46 22.16
CA GLU A 50 -30.79 25.32 22.76
C GLU A 50 -30.41 24.28 21.68
N GLU A 51 -31.34 23.91 20.79
CA GLU A 51 -31.06 22.99 19.68
C GLU A 51 -29.97 23.53 18.74
N ILE A 52 -29.97 24.84 18.46
CA ILE A 52 -28.93 25.49 17.65
C ILE A 52 -27.57 25.41 18.36
N GLN A 53 -27.52 25.73 19.65
CA GLN A 53 -26.28 25.69 20.43
C GLN A 53 -25.72 24.26 20.55
N GLU A 54 -26.58 23.27 20.74
CA GLU A 54 -26.18 21.86 20.73
C GLU A 54 -25.59 21.49 19.37
N GLN A 55 -26.26 21.84 18.27
CA GLN A 55 -25.77 21.55 16.93
C GLN A 55 -24.41 22.21 16.63
N GLU A 56 -24.21 23.45 17.06
CA GLU A 56 -22.93 24.17 16.96
C GLU A 56 -21.84 23.52 17.83
N ALA A 57 -22.20 23.03 19.02
CA ALA A 57 -21.27 22.37 19.94
C ALA A 57 -20.75 21.02 19.42
N ILE A 58 -21.52 20.29 18.59
CA ILE A 58 -21.03 19.03 18.00
C ILE A 58 -19.84 19.28 17.06
N GLY A 59 -19.71 20.50 16.50
CA GLY A 59 -18.49 20.91 15.81
C GLY A 59 -18.20 20.19 14.49
N TRP A 60 -19.22 19.61 13.83
CA TRP A 60 -19.08 18.97 12.51
C TRP A 60 -18.52 19.91 11.44
N TYR A 61 -18.84 21.21 11.55
CA TYR A 61 -18.51 22.21 10.56
C TYR A 61 -17.46 23.18 11.11
N GLY A 62 -16.40 23.39 10.33
CA GLY A 62 -15.36 24.36 10.62
C GLY A 62 -15.47 25.60 9.75
N LYS A 63 -14.92 26.73 10.21
CA LYS A 63 -14.80 27.93 9.39
C LYS A 63 -13.87 27.66 8.22
N PHE A 64 -14.30 28.07 7.02
CA PHE A 64 -13.53 27.90 5.79
C PHE A 64 -12.10 28.43 5.88
N SER A 65 -11.93 29.61 6.48
CA SER A 65 -10.62 30.25 6.70
C SER A 65 -9.65 29.36 7.47
N ASP A 66 -10.14 28.64 8.46
CA ASP A 66 -9.32 27.86 9.37
C ASP A 66 -8.89 26.55 8.70
N VAL A 67 -9.81 25.92 7.97
CA VAL A 67 -9.52 24.75 7.13
C VAL A 67 -8.50 25.10 6.05
N LEU A 68 -8.66 26.24 5.37
CA LEU A 68 -7.75 26.69 4.33
C LEU A 68 -6.32 26.90 4.87
N LYS A 69 -6.18 27.54 6.04
CA LYS A 69 -4.88 27.70 6.71
C LYS A 69 -4.25 26.35 7.06
N LYS A 70 -5.03 25.40 7.60
CA LYS A 70 -4.55 24.04 7.90
C LYS A 70 -4.02 23.34 6.66
N VAL A 71 -4.77 23.39 5.55
CA VAL A 71 -4.37 22.77 4.28
C VAL A 71 -3.11 23.40 3.71
N GLN A 72 -3.01 24.74 3.73
CA GLN A 72 -1.82 25.43 3.24
C GLN A 72 -0.58 25.09 4.06
N ASN A 73 -0.71 25.00 5.39
CA ASN A 73 0.39 24.60 6.26
C ASN A 73 0.81 23.16 6.01
N ALA A 74 -0.14 22.23 5.88
CA ALA A 74 0.13 20.83 5.56
C ALA A 74 0.90 20.68 4.23
N LYS A 75 0.48 21.41 3.18
CA LYS A 75 1.19 21.42 1.89
C LYS A 75 2.62 21.92 2.01
N LYS A 76 2.85 22.99 2.80
CA LYS A 76 4.20 23.53 3.01
C LYS A 76 5.10 22.54 3.75
N THR A 77 4.57 21.87 4.78
CA THR A 77 5.34 20.87 5.55
C THR A 77 5.68 19.65 4.71
N GLU A 78 4.72 19.15 3.92
CA GLU A 78 4.94 18.02 3.01
C GLU A 78 5.98 18.35 1.94
N HIS A 79 5.88 19.53 1.33
CA HIS A 79 6.86 19.99 0.35
C HIS A 79 8.26 20.15 0.95
N ALA A 80 8.36 20.71 2.17
CA ALA A 80 9.65 20.82 2.86
C ALA A 80 10.26 19.45 3.17
N ALA A 81 9.45 18.49 3.61
CA ALA A 81 9.89 17.12 3.85
C ALA A 81 10.35 16.42 2.57
N ALA A 82 9.61 16.58 1.46
CA ALA A 82 9.98 16.05 0.16
C ALA A 82 11.32 16.62 -0.32
N LEU A 83 11.53 17.94 -0.19
CA LEU A 83 12.80 18.58 -0.53
C LEU A 83 13.96 18.09 0.34
N ALA A 84 13.75 17.91 1.65
CA ALA A 84 14.76 17.37 2.55
C ALA A 84 15.15 15.94 2.12
N ARG A 85 14.15 15.10 1.82
CA ARG A 85 14.37 13.74 1.35
C ARG A 85 15.14 13.70 0.02
N LEU A 86 14.82 14.57 -0.93
CA LEU A 86 15.54 14.66 -2.20
C LEU A 86 17.00 15.07 -2.00
N LYS A 87 17.29 15.99 -1.06
CA LYS A 87 18.67 16.36 -0.72
C LYS A 87 19.45 15.20 -0.11
N GLU A 88 18.82 14.42 0.77
CA GLU A 88 19.44 13.21 1.33
C GLU A 88 19.75 12.19 0.23
N VAL A 89 18.80 11.94 -0.68
CA VAL A 89 19.02 11.02 -1.80
C VAL A 89 20.15 11.50 -2.70
N ALA A 90 20.20 12.79 -3.03
CA ALA A 90 21.27 13.34 -3.86
C ALA A 90 22.66 13.18 -3.22
N THR A 91 22.76 13.35 -1.89
CA THR A 91 24.04 13.15 -1.18
C THR A 91 24.42 11.67 -1.03
N ALA A 92 23.44 10.76 -0.98
CA ALA A 92 23.69 9.33 -1.04
C ALA A 92 24.11 8.89 -2.46
N GLU A 93 23.46 9.42 -3.49
CA GLU A 93 23.78 9.15 -4.89
C GLU A 93 25.19 9.62 -5.24
N SER A 94 25.64 10.78 -4.74
CA SER A 94 27.01 11.24 -4.96
C SER A 94 28.07 10.30 -4.38
N LYS A 95 27.75 9.58 -3.29
CA LYS A 95 28.65 8.61 -2.64
C LYS A 95 28.56 7.21 -3.24
N TYR A 96 27.50 6.93 -3.99
CA TYR A 96 27.22 5.61 -4.54
C TYR A 96 28.33 5.06 -5.47
N PRO A 97 28.94 5.85 -6.39
CA PRO A 97 29.98 5.33 -7.27
C PRO A 97 31.22 4.82 -6.53
N GLU A 98 31.60 5.47 -5.42
CA GLU A 98 32.74 5.06 -4.60
C GLU A 98 32.42 3.77 -3.85
N MET A 99 31.28 3.75 -3.13
CA MET A 99 30.78 2.55 -2.43
C MET A 99 30.62 1.34 -3.37
N PHE A 100 30.18 1.58 -4.61
CA PHE A 100 30.01 0.53 -5.61
C PHE A 100 31.35 -0.06 -6.05
N LYS A 101 32.39 0.76 -6.21
CA LYS A 101 33.75 0.28 -6.51
C LYS A 101 34.29 -0.58 -5.37
N GLU A 102 34.20 -0.09 -4.13
CA GLU A 102 34.64 -0.83 -2.95
C GLU A 102 33.94 -2.19 -2.83
N PHE A 103 32.64 -2.23 -3.09
CA PHE A 103 31.87 -3.47 -3.09
C PHE A 103 32.32 -4.46 -4.17
N LEU A 104 32.55 -3.98 -5.40
CA LEU A 104 33.05 -4.83 -6.48
C LEU A 104 34.44 -5.39 -6.19
N ASP A 105 35.32 -4.58 -5.59
CA ASP A 105 36.66 -5.02 -5.25
C ASP A 105 36.63 -6.04 -4.09
N THR A 106 35.78 -5.83 -3.10
CA THR A 106 35.52 -6.82 -2.04
C THR A 106 34.98 -8.14 -2.62
N GLN A 107 34.05 -8.10 -3.58
CA GLN A 107 33.56 -9.33 -4.22
C GLN A 107 34.64 -10.10 -4.98
N LYS A 108 35.55 -9.40 -5.66
CA LYS A 108 36.69 -10.05 -6.34
C LYS A 108 37.65 -10.70 -5.36
N GLU A 109 37.83 -10.14 -4.17
CA GLU A 109 38.66 -10.73 -3.11
C GLU A 109 37.98 -11.94 -2.46
N VAL A 110 36.65 -11.93 -2.35
CA VAL A 110 35.86 -12.99 -1.69
C VAL A 110 35.56 -14.17 -2.63
N VAL A 111 35.50 -13.96 -3.95
CA VAL A 111 35.62 -15.09 -4.88
C VAL A 111 37.07 -15.55 -4.78
N PRO A 112 37.36 -16.73 -4.16
CA PRO A 112 38.73 -17.21 -4.18
C PRO A 112 39.10 -17.30 -5.65
N VAL A 113 40.11 -16.53 -6.06
CA VAL A 113 40.79 -16.76 -7.32
C VAL A 113 41.33 -18.17 -7.16
N LYS A 114 40.53 -19.16 -7.60
CA LYS A 114 40.86 -20.57 -7.48
C LYS A 114 42.28 -20.69 -7.97
N SER A 115 43.14 -21.21 -7.12
CA SER A 115 44.55 -21.27 -7.46
C SER A 115 44.66 -22.02 -8.80
N LYS A 116 45.68 -21.72 -9.63
CA LYS A 116 45.84 -22.41 -10.92
C LYS A 116 45.72 -23.94 -10.77
N GLN A 117 46.20 -24.47 -9.64
CA GLN A 117 46.12 -25.88 -9.26
C GLN A 117 44.68 -26.38 -9.03
N GLU A 118 43.83 -25.59 -8.37
CA GLU A 118 42.41 -25.95 -8.17
C GLU A 118 41.61 -25.92 -9.48
N LEU A 119 41.92 -24.98 -10.37
CA LEU A 119 41.31 -24.92 -11.71
C LEU A 119 41.73 -26.11 -12.56
N GLU A 120 43.01 -26.46 -12.56
CA GLU A 120 43.54 -27.64 -13.27
C GLU A 120 42.94 -28.94 -12.71
N ALA A 121 42.83 -29.07 -11.39
CA ALA A 121 42.17 -30.19 -10.72
C ALA A 121 40.69 -30.32 -11.09
N GLU A 122 39.96 -29.21 -11.17
CA GLU A 122 38.56 -29.20 -11.61
C GLU A 122 38.40 -29.55 -13.09
N GLN A 123 39.31 -29.09 -13.95
CA GLN A 123 39.32 -29.44 -15.37
C GLN A 123 39.58 -30.94 -15.54
N GLN A 124 40.56 -31.51 -14.85
CA GLN A 124 40.87 -32.94 -14.87
C GLN A 124 39.69 -33.79 -14.39
N ARG A 125 38.99 -33.37 -13.33
CA ARG A 125 37.78 -34.05 -12.85
C ARG A 125 36.64 -34.02 -13.86
N LYS A 126 36.41 -32.88 -14.53
CA LYS A 126 35.39 -32.75 -15.59
C LYS A 126 35.71 -33.64 -16.78
N GLU A 127 36.97 -33.65 -17.21
CA GLU A 127 37.42 -34.52 -18.29
C GLU A 127 37.19 -36.01 -17.99
N LEU A 128 37.51 -36.44 -16.76
CA LEU A 128 37.25 -37.81 -16.31
C LEU A 128 35.75 -38.13 -16.26
N LEU A 129 34.93 -37.20 -15.76
CA LEU A 129 33.47 -37.35 -15.75
C LEU A 129 32.90 -37.49 -17.17
N GLU A 130 33.37 -36.68 -18.13
CA GLU A 130 32.93 -36.76 -19.52
C GLU A 130 33.32 -38.09 -20.18
N TYR A 131 34.50 -38.63 -19.85
CA TYR A 131 34.99 -39.88 -20.44
C TYR A 131 34.39 -41.13 -19.79
N TYR A 132 34.23 -41.15 -18.46
CA TYR A 132 33.75 -42.32 -17.71
C TYR A 132 32.26 -42.26 -17.34
N GLY A 133 31.64 -41.08 -17.39
CA GLY A 133 30.22 -40.87 -17.11
C GLY A 133 29.84 -40.82 -15.63
N TYR A 134 30.81 -40.85 -14.71
CA TYR A 134 30.59 -40.70 -13.26
C TYR A 134 31.68 -39.86 -12.60
N GLU A 135 31.34 -39.21 -11.47
CA GLU A 135 32.26 -38.33 -10.75
C GLU A 135 33.32 -39.13 -9.98
N ILE A 136 34.58 -38.75 -10.16
CA ILE A 136 35.73 -39.34 -9.46
C ILE A 136 36.39 -38.24 -8.63
N VAL A 137 36.55 -38.49 -7.33
CA VAL A 137 37.18 -37.56 -6.39
C VAL A 137 38.71 -37.68 -6.49
N GLN A 138 39.44 -36.58 -6.34
CA GLN A 138 40.89 -36.52 -6.53
C GLN A 138 41.66 -37.33 -5.47
N GLU A 139 41.10 -37.49 -4.28
CA GLU A 139 41.67 -38.23 -3.16
C GLU A 139 41.52 -39.76 -3.30
N ASP A 140 40.77 -40.25 -4.29
CA ASP A 140 40.64 -41.68 -4.53
C ASP A 140 41.95 -42.25 -5.13
N PRO A 141 42.52 -43.34 -4.56
CA PRO A 141 43.72 -43.99 -5.10
C PRO A 141 43.59 -44.45 -6.56
N ARG A 142 42.35 -44.57 -7.09
CA ARG A 142 42.07 -44.93 -8.48
C ARG A 142 42.25 -43.76 -9.45
N PHE A 143 42.20 -42.52 -8.98
CA PHE A 143 42.27 -41.31 -9.80
C PHE A 143 43.48 -41.26 -10.75
N PRO A 144 44.74 -41.40 -10.27
CA PRO A 144 45.90 -41.33 -11.17
C PRO A 144 45.91 -42.44 -12.23
N ILE A 145 45.45 -43.64 -11.88
CA ILE A 145 45.40 -44.80 -12.79
C ILE A 145 44.36 -44.57 -13.89
N LEU A 146 43.21 -44.03 -13.55
CA LEU A 146 42.13 -43.76 -14.50
C LEU A 146 42.47 -42.59 -15.42
N LEU A 147 43.13 -41.56 -14.89
CA LEU A 147 43.63 -40.43 -15.69
C LEU A 147 44.65 -40.89 -16.73
N GLU A 148 45.62 -41.72 -16.34
CA GLU A 148 46.63 -42.25 -17.26
C GLU A 148 45.99 -43.10 -18.37
N LYS A 149 45.05 -43.99 -18.01
CA LYS A 149 44.31 -44.80 -18.99
C LYS A 149 43.48 -43.96 -19.96
N MET A 150 42.86 -42.89 -19.48
CA MET A 150 42.13 -41.93 -20.32
C MET A 150 43.08 -41.21 -21.29
N MET A 151 44.24 -40.74 -20.81
CA MET A 151 45.25 -40.08 -21.65
C MET A 151 45.81 -41.01 -22.72
N ASP A 152 46.09 -42.27 -22.38
CA ASP A 152 46.60 -43.25 -23.34
C ASP A 152 45.54 -43.65 -24.38
N ALA A 153 44.27 -43.75 -23.98
CA ALA A 153 43.17 -43.97 -24.91
C ALA A 153 43.01 -42.79 -25.87
N LYS A 154 43.02 -41.54 -25.38
CA LYS A 154 42.99 -40.34 -26.22
C LYS A 154 44.19 -40.28 -27.18
N LYS A 155 45.40 -40.62 -26.74
CA LYS A 155 46.60 -40.66 -27.60
C LYS A 155 46.50 -41.72 -28.70
N LYS A 156 45.99 -42.92 -28.39
CA LYS A 156 45.79 -43.99 -29.38
C LYS A 156 44.72 -43.63 -30.42
N VAL A 157 43.67 -42.94 -30.01
CA VAL A 157 42.60 -42.46 -30.91
C VAL A 157 43.08 -41.30 -31.80
N CYS A 158 44.07 -40.51 -31.37
CA CYS A 158 44.61 -39.38 -32.13
C CYS A 158 45.71 -39.79 -33.14
N ILE A 159 46.24 -41.01 -33.05
CA ILE A 159 47.31 -41.54 -33.92
C ILE A 159 46.74 -42.42 -35.06
N LEU A 160 45.45 -42.75 -34.99
CA LEU A 160 44.66 -43.40 -36.07
C LEU A 160 43.90 -42.34 -36.88
#